data_AF-A0A2W1UGR3-F1
#
_entry.id   AF-A0A2W1UGR3-F1
#
_cell.length_a   1.000
_cell.length_b   1.000
_cell.length_c   1.000
_cell.angle_alpha   90.00
_cell.angle_beta   90.00
_cell.angle_gamma   90.00
#
_symmetry.space_group_name_H-M   'P 1'
#
loop_
_entity.id
_entity.type
_entity.pdbx_description
1 polymer ?
#
loop_
_entity_poly.entity_id
_entity_poly.type
_entity_poly.pdbx_seq_one_letter_code
_entity_poly.pdbx_strand_id
1 'polypeptide(L)'
;MTRAPSDVSVTHLRAVTNGTAVDLPDRVVDVLAAVGSVAQVLVSDVSARSFAAVIRQSYSKQEPNLVPFIDPLEALGDELVLICQVEHGDELVTVVLRATDRTLVAATAVDRSVGLVHITVQELCRRLRASDAPGAELALEVASRCLAEERLRIFEQGALSTARTFLTKYTMAAEKGFDVRGLDGFARAARRRAAGVLHRAG
;
A
#
# COMPACT_ATOMS: atom_id res chain seq x y z
N MET A 1 -6.08 9.46 22.07
CA MET A 1 -7.06 8.48 22.58
C MET A 1 -7.06 7.30 21.63
N THR A 2 -6.45 6.17 22.03
CA THR A 2 -6.26 4.99 21.18
C THR A 2 -7.54 4.16 21.24
N ARG A 3 -8.39 4.28 20.22
CA ARG A 3 -9.57 3.42 20.07
C ARG A 3 -9.06 2.01 19.73
N ALA A 4 -9.60 0.99 20.39
CA ALA A 4 -9.24 -0.42 20.15
C ALA A 4 -9.26 -0.75 18.65
N PRO A 5 -8.43 -1.71 18.16
CA PRO A 5 -8.49 -2.15 16.78
C PRO A 5 -9.93 -2.59 16.50
N SER A 6 -10.56 -1.96 15.51
CA SER A 6 -11.89 -2.35 15.05
C SER A 6 -11.82 -3.80 14.60
N ASP A 7 -12.57 -4.67 15.28
CA ASP A 7 -12.60 -6.13 15.13
C ASP A 7 -13.25 -6.57 13.80
N VAL A 8 -12.71 -6.06 12.69
CA VAL A 8 -13.12 -6.42 11.34
C VAL A 8 -12.38 -7.69 10.94
N SER A 9 -13.13 -8.75 10.69
CA SER A 9 -12.61 -10.04 10.23
C SER A 9 -12.98 -10.30 8.77
N VAL A 10 -12.30 -11.26 8.13
CA VAL A 10 -12.66 -11.71 6.78
C VAL A 10 -14.11 -12.21 6.73
N THR A 11 -14.57 -12.89 7.78
CA THR A 11 -15.97 -13.33 7.89
C THR A 11 -16.94 -12.15 7.87
N HIS A 12 -16.62 -11.06 8.58
CA HIS A 12 -17.42 -9.84 8.54
C HIS A 12 -17.42 -9.22 7.14
N LEU A 13 -16.25 -9.12 6.50
CA LEU A 13 -16.14 -8.56 5.15
C LEU A 13 -16.96 -9.34 4.13
N ARG A 14 -16.93 -10.68 4.16
CA ARG A 14 -17.78 -11.52 3.30
C ARG A 14 -19.26 -11.25 3.50
N ALA A 15 -19.70 -11.13 4.75
CA ALA A 15 -21.10 -10.91 5.07
C ALA A 15 -21.60 -9.58 4.50
N VAL A 16 -20.81 -8.51 4.65
CA VAL A 16 -21.19 -7.19 4.13
C VAL A 16 -21.06 -7.07 2.62
N THR A 17 -20.15 -7.80 1.96
CA THR A 17 -20.06 -7.79 0.49
C THR A 17 -21.12 -8.66 -0.19
N ASN A 18 -21.52 -9.77 0.43
CA ASN A 18 -22.54 -10.66 -0.17
C ASN A 18 -23.98 -10.13 0.00
N GLY A 19 -24.24 -9.31 1.01
CA GLY A 19 -25.56 -8.76 1.32
C GLY A 19 -25.78 -7.32 0.87
N THR A 20 -24.89 -6.77 0.05
CA THR A 20 -24.91 -5.35 -0.31
C THR A 20 -25.73 -5.04 -1.56
N ALA A 21 -26.28 -3.82 -1.62
CA ALA A 21 -26.85 -3.23 -2.83
C ALA A 21 -25.84 -2.36 -3.61
N VAL A 22 -24.63 -2.18 -3.07
CA VAL A 22 -23.54 -1.49 -3.74
C VAL A 22 -23.03 -2.37 -4.88
N ASP A 23 -22.88 -1.81 -6.07
CA ASP A 23 -22.29 -2.53 -7.20
C ASP A 23 -20.79 -2.78 -6.95
N LEU A 24 -20.39 -4.05 -6.94
CA LEU A 24 -19.02 -4.48 -6.62
C LEU A 24 -18.42 -5.24 -7.79
N PRO A 25 -17.10 -5.10 -8.04
CA PRO A 25 -16.41 -6.01 -8.94
C PRO A 25 -16.53 -7.46 -8.43
N ASP A 26 -16.94 -8.40 -9.30
CA ASP A 26 -17.06 -9.83 -8.97
C ASP A 26 -15.82 -10.38 -8.24
N ARG A 27 -14.65 -9.88 -8.66
CA ARG A 27 -13.36 -10.29 -8.09
C ARG A 27 -13.22 -10.01 -6.60
N VAL A 28 -13.90 -9.00 -6.05
CA VAL A 28 -13.93 -8.74 -4.60
C VAL A 28 -14.53 -9.94 -3.86
N VAL A 29 -15.66 -10.44 -4.35
CA VAL A 29 -16.39 -11.55 -3.72
C VAL A 29 -15.58 -12.84 -3.86
N ASP A 30 -15.04 -13.11 -5.05
CA ASP A 30 -14.23 -14.30 -5.32
C ASP A 30 -12.99 -14.38 -4.41
N VAL A 31 -12.23 -13.29 -4.32
CA VAL A 31 -11.00 -13.26 -3.51
C VAL A 31 -11.34 -13.39 -2.03
N LEU A 32 -12.35 -12.65 -1.54
CA LEU A 32 -12.78 -12.78 -0.15
C LEU A 32 -13.25 -14.21 0.15
N ALA A 33 -13.92 -14.89 -0.77
CA ALA A 33 -14.33 -16.28 -0.62
C ALA A 33 -13.13 -17.25 -0.55
N ALA A 34 -12.05 -16.98 -1.28
CA ALA A 34 -10.83 -17.79 -1.29
C ALA A 34 -9.92 -17.61 -0.05
N VAL A 35 -9.97 -16.44 0.60
CA VAL A 35 -9.12 -16.14 1.77
C VAL A 35 -9.49 -17.00 3.00
N GLY A 36 -8.53 -17.45 3.80
CA GLY A 36 -8.85 -18.14 5.06
C GLY A 36 -9.62 -17.24 6.05
N SER A 37 -10.60 -17.76 6.79
CA SER A 37 -11.40 -16.97 7.75
C SER A 37 -10.58 -16.31 8.87
N VAL A 38 -9.41 -16.89 9.18
CA VAL A 38 -8.45 -16.39 10.19
C VAL A 38 -7.38 -15.47 9.59
N ALA A 39 -7.45 -15.16 8.30
CA ALA A 39 -6.47 -14.25 7.69
C ALA A 39 -6.59 -12.85 8.28
N GLN A 40 -5.46 -12.17 8.38
CA GLN A 40 -5.38 -10.84 8.95
C GLN A 40 -6.06 -9.82 8.02
N VAL A 41 -6.88 -8.95 8.60
CA VAL A 41 -7.40 -7.76 7.94
C VAL A 41 -6.60 -6.56 8.44
N LEU A 42 -5.94 -5.83 7.54
CA LEU A 42 -5.36 -4.55 7.88
C LEU A 42 -6.47 -3.49 7.90
N VAL A 43 -6.63 -2.79 9.01
CA VAL A 43 -7.66 -1.77 9.16
C VAL A 43 -7.04 -0.43 9.50
N SER A 44 -7.49 0.62 8.83
CA SER A 44 -7.12 2.01 9.10
C SER A 44 -8.36 2.89 9.06
N ASP A 45 -8.54 3.77 10.04
CA ASP A 45 -9.61 4.77 10.04
C ASP A 45 -9.13 6.12 9.49
N VAL A 46 -9.97 6.77 8.71
CA VAL A 46 -9.69 8.07 8.09
C VAL A 46 -11.00 8.80 7.81
N SER A 47 -10.99 10.13 7.69
CA SER A 47 -12.18 10.83 7.19
C SER A 47 -12.38 10.57 5.70
N ALA A 48 -13.63 10.37 5.29
CA ALA A 48 -13.98 10.06 3.91
C ALA A 48 -13.47 11.15 2.94
N ARG A 49 -13.64 12.43 3.30
CA ARG A 49 -13.08 13.59 2.57
C ARG A 49 -11.58 13.49 2.38
N SER A 50 -10.82 13.17 3.43
CA SER A 50 -9.36 13.08 3.32
C SER A 50 -8.95 11.95 2.39
N PHE A 51 -9.65 10.81 2.47
CA PHE A 51 -9.36 9.68 1.62
C PHE A 51 -9.68 9.95 0.14
N ALA A 52 -10.84 10.55 -0.15
CA ALA A 52 -11.20 10.97 -1.51
C ALA A 52 -10.18 11.95 -2.10
N ALA A 53 -9.71 12.93 -1.30
CA ALA A 53 -8.70 13.89 -1.72
C ALA A 53 -7.37 13.20 -2.07
N VAL A 54 -6.92 12.24 -1.26
CA VAL A 54 -5.71 11.44 -1.51
C VAL A 54 -5.84 10.63 -2.80
N ILE A 55 -6.99 9.99 -3.03
CA ILE A 55 -7.24 9.19 -4.25
C ILE A 55 -7.12 10.09 -5.49
N ARG A 56 -7.75 11.26 -5.49
CA ARG A 56 -7.65 12.22 -6.59
C ARG A 56 -6.23 12.67 -6.87
N GLN A 57 -5.51 13.07 -5.83
CA GLN A 57 -4.20 13.70 -5.96
C GLN A 57 -3.10 12.71 -6.36
N SER A 58 -3.13 11.49 -5.78
CA SER A 58 -2.01 10.56 -5.83
C SER A 58 -2.29 9.30 -6.62
N TYR A 59 -3.55 8.83 -6.64
CA TYR A 59 -3.87 7.48 -7.09
C TYR A 59 -4.64 7.42 -8.41
N SER A 60 -5.30 8.51 -8.85
CA SER A 60 -6.06 8.49 -10.11
C SER A 60 -5.27 8.06 -11.35
N LYS A 61 -3.93 8.25 -11.36
CA LYS A 61 -3.04 7.76 -12.43
C LYS A 61 -2.32 6.44 -12.12
N GLN A 62 -2.20 6.06 -10.84
CA GLN A 62 -1.37 4.92 -10.39
C GLN A 62 -2.21 3.70 -10.01
N GLU A 63 -3.41 3.94 -9.46
CA GLU A 63 -4.36 2.93 -8.99
C GLU A 63 -5.77 3.32 -9.50
N PRO A 64 -6.03 3.16 -10.81
CA PRO A 64 -7.31 3.55 -11.42
C PRO A 64 -8.51 2.82 -10.81
N ASN A 65 -8.28 1.65 -10.21
CA ASN A 65 -9.28 0.86 -9.50
C ASN A 65 -9.83 1.54 -8.23
N LEU A 66 -9.19 2.61 -7.73
CA LEU A 66 -9.68 3.43 -6.62
C LEU A 66 -10.53 4.63 -7.07
N VAL A 67 -10.51 4.99 -8.36
CA VAL A 67 -11.32 6.11 -8.87
C VAL A 67 -12.82 5.97 -8.55
N PRO A 68 -13.43 4.77 -8.65
CA PRO A 68 -14.84 4.58 -8.27
C PRO A 68 -15.16 4.86 -6.79
N PHE A 69 -14.15 4.99 -5.92
CA PHE A 69 -14.38 5.28 -4.51
C PHE A 69 -14.62 6.78 -4.25
N ILE A 70 -14.28 7.64 -5.20
CA ILE A 70 -14.33 9.10 -5.01
C ILE A 70 -15.76 9.54 -4.69
N ASP A 71 -16.72 9.24 -5.56
CA ASP A 71 -18.10 9.72 -5.40
C ASP A 71 -18.76 9.19 -4.11
N PRO A 72 -18.66 7.88 -3.77
CA PRO A 72 -19.15 7.36 -2.49
C PRO A 72 -18.53 8.04 -1.27
N LEU A 73 -17.22 8.31 -1.29
CA LEU A 73 -16.52 8.94 -0.16
C LEU A 73 -16.88 10.43 -0.03
N GLU A 74 -17.09 11.13 -1.14
CA GLU A 74 -17.51 12.53 -1.11
C GLU A 74 -18.91 12.73 -0.54
N ALA A 75 -19.84 11.82 -0.88
CA ALA A 75 -21.19 11.85 -0.34
C ALA A 75 -21.21 11.76 1.21
N LEU A 76 -20.19 11.14 1.80
CA LEU A 76 -20.03 11.00 3.25
C LEU A 76 -19.35 12.21 3.93
N GLY A 77 -18.75 13.13 3.17
CA GLY A 77 -18.11 14.32 3.73
C GLY A 77 -17.03 14.00 4.77
N ASP A 78 -17.17 14.54 5.98
CA ASP A 78 -16.20 14.36 7.07
C ASP A 78 -16.44 13.11 7.93
N GLU A 79 -17.41 12.25 7.57
CA GLU A 79 -17.62 11.00 8.29
C GLU A 79 -16.35 10.13 8.30
N LEU A 80 -16.12 9.45 9.43
CA LEU A 80 -15.04 8.48 9.54
C LEU A 80 -15.41 7.20 8.80
N VAL A 81 -14.47 6.69 8.02
CA VAL A 81 -14.56 5.40 7.33
C VAL A 81 -13.42 4.50 7.78
N LEU A 82 -13.64 3.19 7.71
CA LEU A 82 -12.61 2.18 7.83
C LEU A 82 -12.18 1.73 6.44
N ILE A 83 -10.88 1.75 6.18
CA ILE A 83 -10.24 1.09 5.06
C ILE A 83 -9.77 -0.27 5.54
N CYS A 84 -10.38 -1.33 5.01
CA CYS A 84 -10.10 -2.72 5.35
C CYS A 84 -9.43 -3.41 4.17
N GLN A 85 -8.24 -3.95 4.38
CA GLN A 85 -7.42 -4.57 3.34
C GLN A 85 -7.15 -6.04 3.64
N VAL A 86 -7.36 -6.87 2.63
CA VAL A 86 -7.14 -8.32 2.69
C VAL A 86 -6.31 -8.73 1.48
N GLU A 87 -5.25 -9.50 1.73
CA GLU A 87 -4.34 -9.98 0.69
C GLU A 87 -4.54 -11.48 0.44
N HIS A 88 -4.52 -11.89 -0.82
CA HIS A 88 -4.54 -13.28 -1.24
C HIS A 88 -3.58 -13.49 -2.42
N GLY A 89 -2.39 -14.02 -2.14
CA GLY A 89 -1.35 -14.16 -3.17
C GLY A 89 -0.93 -12.81 -3.76
N ASP A 90 -1.17 -12.61 -5.05
CA ASP A 90 -0.92 -11.34 -5.75
C ASP A 90 -2.10 -10.37 -5.67
N GLU A 91 -3.25 -10.78 -5.11
CA GLU A 91 -4.44 -9.94 -5.10
C GLU A 91 -4.60 -9.18 -3.79
N LEU A 92 -5.04 -7.93 -3.91
CA LEU A 92 -5.44 -7.09 -2.78
C LEU A 92 -6.91 -6.71 -2.95
N VAL A 93 -7.71 -7.04 -1.95
CA VAL A 93 -9.06 -6.49 -1.78
C VAL A 93 -8.99 -5.32 -0.82
N THR A 94 -9.54 -4.18 -1.24
CA THR A 94 -9.77 -3.02 -0.36
C THR A 94 -11.28 -2.81 -0.22
N VAL A 95 -11.77 -2.85 1.01
CA VAL A 95 -13.17 -2.63 1.38
C VAL A 95 -13.24 -1.38 2.24
N VAL A 96 -14.18 -0.48 1.94
CA VAL A 96 -14.44 0.73 2.71
C VAL A 96 -15.77 0.57 3.44
N LEU A 97 -15.75 0.70 4.76
CA LEU A 97 -16.94 0.65 5.61
C LEU A 97 -17.14 1.99 6.31
N ARG A 98 -18.38 2.40 6.56
CA ARG A 98 -18.65 3.49 7.50
C ARG A 98 -18.20 3.10 8.90
N ALA A 99 -17.51 4.01 9.60
CA ALA A 99 -17.00 3.70 10.94
C ALA A 99 -18.13 3.57 11.97
N THR A 100 -19.26 4.25 11.75
CA THR A 100 -20.40 4.32 12.68
C THR A 100 -21.18 3.01 12.75
N ASP A 101 -21.52 2.43 11.60
CA ASP A 101 -22.45 1.30 11.49
C ASP A 101 -21.88 0.10 10.71
N ARG A 102 -20.63 0.20 10.24
CA ARG A 102 -19.95 -0.82 9.43
C ARG A 102 -20.64 -1.13 8.10
N THR A 103 -21.51 -0.26 7.62
CA THR A 103 -22.14 -0.43 6.31
C THR A 103 -21.12 -0.26 5.19
N LEU A 104 -21.26 -1.08 4.15
CA LEU A 104 -20.38 -1.04 2.99
C LEU A 104 -20.57 0.25 2.21
N VAL A 105 -19.46 0.93 1.92
CA VAL A 105 -19.42 2.16 1.11
C VAL A 105 -18.94 1.84 -0.30
N ALA A 106 -17.80 1.15 -0.41
CA ALA A 106 -17.20 0.76 -1.68
C ALA A 106 -16.25 -0.42 -1.46
N ALA A 107 -15.98 -1.21 -2.50
CA ALA A 107 -14.90 -2.18 -2.49
C ALA A 107 -14.27 -2.35 -3.88
N THR A 108 -13.00 -2.76 -3.90
CA THR A 108 -12.26 -3.04 -5.13
C THR A 108 -11.29 -4.19 -4.90
N ALA A 109 -10.95 -4.88 -5.97
CA ALA A 109 -9.90 -5.87 -6.00
C ALA A 109 -8.87 -5.46 -7.06
N VAL A 110 -7.60 -5.57 -6.73
CA VAL A 110 -6.50 -5.35 -7.68
C VAL A 110 -5.62 -6.59 -7.70
N ASP A 111 -5.41 -7.13 -8.90
CA ASP A 111 -4.35 -8.08 -9.16
C ASP A 111 -3.03 -7.29 -9.23
N ARG A 112 -2.24 -7.38 -8.17
CA ARG A 112 -0.97 -6.68 -8.10
C ARG A 112 0.07 -7.33 -9.00
N SER A 113 -0.16 -8.50 -9.60
CA SER A 113 0.78 -9.14 -10.54
C SER A 113 0.80 -8.47 -11.92
N VAL A 114 -0.32 -7.85 -12.31
CA VAL A 114 -0.48 -7.21 -13.62
C VAL A 114 0.42 -5.97 -13.70
N GLY A 115 1.34 -5.98 -14.67
CA GLY A 115 2.30 -4.88 -14.88
C GLY A 115 3.56 -4.95 -14.02
N LEU A 116 3.77 -6.01 -13.23
CA LEU A 116 4.97 -6.15 -12.40
C LEU A 116 6.20 -6.58 -13.20
N VAL A 117 7.20 -5.71 -13.19
CA VAL A 117 8.58 -6.10 -13.49
C VAL A 117 9.15 -6.78 -12.25
N HIS A 118 9.62 -8.01 -12.43
CA HIS A 118 10.37 -8.71 -11.39
C HIS A 118 11.86 -8.70 -11.74
N ILE A 119 12.70 -8.67 -10.71
CA ILE A 119 14.11 -9.04 -10.82
C ILE A 119 14.39 -10.19 -9.89
N THR A 120 15.44 -10.95 -10.16
CA THR A 120 15.95 -11.94 -9.20
C THR A 120 16.74 -11.24 -8.10
N VAL A 121 16.91 -11.91 -6.95
CA VAL A 121 17.86 -11.47 -5.91
C VAL A 121 19.26 -11.32 -6.48
N GLN A 122 19.68 -12.20 -7.41
CA GLN A 122 20.97 -12.08 -8.09
C GLN A 122 21.10 -10.73 -8.82
N GLU A 123 20.07 -10.35 -9.57
CA GLU A 123 20.03 -9.07 -10.29
C GLU A 123 19.97 -7.88 -9.33
N LEU A 124 19.24 -7.98 -8.21
CA LEU A 124 19.26 -6.96 -7.16
C LEU A 124 20.67 -6.79 -6.59
N CYS A 125 21.34 -7.88 -6.20
CA CYS A 125 22.70 -7.85 -5.68
C CYS A 125 23.68 -7.23 -6.69
N ARG A 126 23.53 -7.55 -7.99
CA ARG A 126 24.34 -6.91 -9.05
C ARG A 126 24.12 -5.40 -9.09
N ARG A 127 22.88 -4.92 -9.02
CA ARG A 127 22.55 -3.49 -9.01
C ARG A 127 23.06 -2.78 -7.75
N LEU A 128 22.96 -3.42 -6.58
CA LEU A 128 23.44 -2.87 -5.32
C LEU A 128 24.96 -2.71 -5.31
N ARG A 129 25.71 -3.69 -5.84
CA ARG A 129 27.17 -3.58 -5.98
C ARG A 129 27.62 -2.43 -6.88
N ALA A 130 26.81 -2.08 -7.87
CA ALA A 130 27.08 -0.98 -8.81
C ALA A 130 26.52 0.37 -8.33
N SER A 131 25.94 0.45 -7.14
CA SER A 131 25.21 1.62 -6.66
C SER A 131 25.97 2.36 -5.57
N ASP A 132 26.21 3.66 -5.79
CA ASP A 132 26.74 4.57 -4.78
C ASP A 132 25.65 5.14 -3.85
N ALA A 133 24.46 4.51 -3.82
CA ALA A 133 23.37 4.98 -2.96
C ALA A 133 23.70 4.71 -1.47
N PRO A 134 23.40 5.66 -0.56
CA PRO A 134 23.53 5.41 0.87
C PRO A 134 22.74 4.16 1.29
N GLY A 135 23.41 3.27 2.04
CA GLY A 135 22.83 2.01 2.50
C GLY A 135 22.89 0.86 1.50
N ALA A 136 23.51 1.03 0.31
CA ALA A 136 23.64 -0.04 -0.68
C ALA A 136 24.42 -1.25 -0.15
N GLU A 137 25.50 -1.03 0.62
CA GLU A 137 26.28 -2.11 1.24
C GLU A 137 25.46 -2.92 2.25
N LEU A 138 24.73 -2.25 3.14
CA LEU A 138 23.84 -2.90 4.11
C LEU A 138 22.71 -3.66 3.41
N ALA A 139 22.12 -3.07 2.37
CA ALA A 139 21.09 -3.74 1.57
C ALA A 139 21.66 -4.96 0.84
N LEU A 140 22.90 -4.89 0.35
CA LEU A 140 23.58 -6.01 -0.30
C LEU A 140 23.86 -7.14 0.68
N GLU A 141 24.28 -6.82 1.91
CA GLU A 141 24.49 -7.80 2.97
C GLU A 141 23.20 -8.58 3.27
N VAL A 142 22.07 -7.87 3.39
CA VAL A 142 20.75 -8.49 3.62
C VAL A 142 20.32 -9.33 2.41
N ALA A 143 20.37 -8.77 1.20
CA ALA A 143 19.93 -9.45 -0.02
C ALA A 143 20.76 -10.72 -0.32
N SER A 144 22.05 -10.72 0.02
CA SER A 144 22.94 -11.87 -0.21
C SER A 144 22.61 -13.09 0.67
N ARG A 145 21.74 -12.94 1.66
CA ARG A 145 21.25 -14.05 2.51
C ARG A 145 20.02 -14.75 1.92
N CYS A 146 19.42 -14.20 0.86
CA CYS A 146 18.27 -14.76 0.16
C CYS A 146 18.71 -15.70 -0.98
N LEU A 147 17.79 -16.52 -1.49
CA LEU A 147 18.07 -17.41 -2.62
C LEU A 147 18.22 -16.59 -3.91
N ALA A 148 19.25 -16.88 -4.70
CA ALA A 148 19.61 -16.08 -5.88
C ALA A 148 18.47 -15.94 -6.91
N GLU A 149 17.68 -17.01 -7.11
CA GLU A 149 16.57 -17.07 -8.06
C GLU A 149 15.25 -16.54 -7.50
N GLU A 150 15.21 -16.16 -6.22
CA GLU A 150 14.02 -15.60 -5.61
C GLU A 150 13.61 -14.31 -6.33
N ARG A 151 12.32 -14.21 -6.66
CA ARG A 151 11.78 -13.12 -7.47
C ARG A 151 11.33 -11.99 -6.58
N LEU A 152 11.89 -10.81 -6.82
CA LEU A 152 11.56 -9.58 -6.14
C LEU A 152 10.72 -8.70 -7.06
N ARG A 153 9.60 -8.21 -6.54
CA ARG A 153 8.73 -7.27 -7.24
C ARG A 153 9.38 -5.88 -7.26
N ILE A 154 9.38 -5.22 -8.42
CA ILE A 154 9.77 -3.83 -8.55
C ILE A 154 8.52 -2.98 -8.75
N PHE A 155 8.43 -1.90 -7.97
CA PHE A 155 7.43 -0.86 -8.15
C PHE A 155 8.10 0.41 -8.66
N GLU A 156 7.55 0.99 -9.72
CA GLU A 156 7.94 2.33 -10.11
C GLU A 156 7.34 3.33 -9.11
N GLN A 157 8.20 4.07 -8.42
CA GLN A 157 7.78 5.12 -7.50
C GLN A 157 8.62 6.38 -7.70
N GLY A 158 7.94 7.53 -7.64
CA GLY A 158 8.62 8.82 -7.70
C GLY A 158 9.50 9.04 -6.48
N ALA A 159 10.79 9.32 -6.69
CA ALA A 159 11.80 9.42 -5.63
C ALA A 159 11.42 10.39 -4.49
N LEU A 160 10.72 11.49 -4.79
CA LEU A 160 10.25 12.44 -3.77
C LEU A 160 9.11 11.87 -2.91
N SER A 161 8.17 11.15 -3.52
CA SER A 161 7.06 10.48 -2.83
C SER A 161 7.60 9.38 -1.92
N THR A 162 8.48 8.52 -2.45
CA THR A 162 9.15 7.46 -1.68
C THR A 162 9.90 8.03 -0.49
N ALA A 163 10.68 9.11 -0.66
CA ALA A 163 11.42 9.73 0.43
C ALA A 163 10.50 10.24 1.56
N ARG A 164 9.36 10.85 1.21
CA ARG A 164 8.38 11.34 2.20
C ARG A 164 7.73 10.18 2.94
N THR A 165 7.17 9.23 2.21
CA THR A 165 6.46 8.08 2.78
C THR A 165 7.39 7.23 3.65
N PHE A 166 8.63 7.01 3.23
CA PHE A 166 9.57 6.18 3.99
C PHE A 166 9.97 6.85 5.30
N LEU A 167 10.23 8.17 5.30
CA LEU A 167 10.48 8.90 6.55
C LEU A 167 9.29 8.78 7.50
N THR A 168 8.06 9.03 7.04
CA THR A 168 6.89 8.92 7.90
C THR A 168 6.70 7.50 8.46
N LYS A 169 6.72 6.48 7.59
CA LYS A 169 6.43 5.10 8.01
C LYS A 169 7.54 4.51 8.88
N TYR A 170 8.80 4.69 8.49
CA TYR A 170 9.91 4.00 9.14
C TYR A 170 10.51 4.77 10.31
N THR A 171 10.29 6.08 10.44
CA THR A 171 10.54 6.78 11.71
C THR A 171 9.59 6.24 12.79
N MET A 172 8.30 6.09 12.50
CA MET A 172 7.35 5.48 13.43
C MET A 172 7.70 4.01 13.74
N ALA A 173 8.23 3.26 12.78
CA ALA A 173 8.70 1.89 13.05
C ALA A 173 9.92 1.89 13.98
N ALA A 174 10.89 2.78 13.77
CA ALA A 174 12.04 2.92 14.65
C ALA A 174 11.62 3.29 16.09
N GLU A 175 10.67 4.22 16.25
CA GLU A 175 10.09 4.59 17.56
C GLU A 175 9.40 3.41 18.25
N LYS A 176 8.88 2.45 17.48
CA LYS A 176 8.27 1.20 17.96
C LYS A 176 9.28 0.07 18.20
N GLY A 177 10.58 0.35 18.11
CA GLY A 177 11.65 -0.60 18.41
C GLY A 177 12.06 -1.51 17.24
N PHE A 178 11.57 -1.24 16.01
CA PHE A 178 12.05 -1.95 14.83
C PHE A 178 13.46 -1.47 14.44
N ASP A 179 14.31 -2.40 14.00
CA ASP A 179 15.65 -2.08 13.49
C ASP A 179 15.55 -1.46 12.10
N VAL A 180 15.67 -0.13 12.04
CA VAL A 180 15.64 0.65 10.80
C VAL A 180 17.00 1.30 10.58
N ARG A 181 17.72 0.87 9.55
CA ARG A 181 19.08 1.35 9.25
C ARG A 181 19.12 2.20 7.99
N GLY A 182 19.85 3.31 8.03
CA GLY A 182 20.16 4.13 6.85
C GLY A 182 19.02 5.00 6.31
N LEU A 183 17.88 5.09 7.01
CA LEU A 183 16.67 5.80 6.55
C LEU A 183 16.92 7.26 6.16
N ASP A 184 17.59 8.03 7.02
CA ASP A 184 17.84 9.46 6.76
C ASP A 184 18.80 9.69 5.59
N GLY A 185 19.76 8.79 5.40
CA GLY A 185 20.69 8.81 4.28
C GLY A 185 19.97 8.54 2.96
N PHE A 186 19.13 7.48 2.96
CA PHE A 186 18.29 7.10 1.83
C PHE A 186 17.32 8.22 1.44
N ALA A 187 16.54 8.76 2.39
CA ALA A 187 15.54 9.78 2.10
C ALA A 187 16.17 11.08 1.57
N ARG A 188 17.32 11.49 2.10
CA ARG A 188 18.08 12.64 1.58
C ARG A 188 18.59 12.40 0.15
N ALA A 189 19.13 11.22 -0.13
CA ALA A 189 19.60 10.86 -1.47
C ALA A 189 18.45 10.82 -2.48
N ALA A 190 17.31 10.25 -2.11
CA ALA A 190 16.12 10.19 -2.96
C ALA A 190 15.56 11.60 -3.27
N ARG A 191 15.50 12.50 -2.27
CA ARG A 191 15.13 13.91 -2.49
C ARG A 191 16.10 14.63 -3.43
N ARG A 192 17.41 14.43 -3.26
CA ARG A 192 18.42 15.02 -4.16
C ARG A 192 18.32 14.51 -5.59
N ARG A 193 18.08 13.21 -5.79
CA ARG A 193 17.87 12.63 -7.11
C ARG A 193 16.61 13.18 -7.78
N ALA A 194 15.53 13.36 -7.04
CA ALA A 194 14.33 14.04 -7.55
C ALA A 194 14.63 15.48 -8.01
N ALA A 195 15.42 16.23 -7.23
CA ALA A 195 15.82 17.60 -7.59
C ALA A 195 16.80 17.65 -8.78
N GLY A 196 17.73 16.70 -8.90
CA GLY A 196 18.69 16.62 -10.01
C GLY A 196 18.07 16.25 -11.35
N VAL A 197 16.95 15.51 -11.35
CA VAL A 197 16.18 15.21 -12.57
C VAL A 197 15.50 16.48 -13.13
N LEU A 198 15.05 17.39 -12.26
CA LEU A 198 14.47 18.67 -12.69
C LEU A 198 15.48 19.61 -13.35
N HIS A 199 16.77 19.50 -13.03
CA HIS A 199 17.82 20.34 -13.61
C HIS A 199 18.38 19.84 -14.95
N ARG A 200 18.06 18.61 -15.37
CA ARG A 200 18.48 18.06 -16.68
C ARG A 200 17.39 18.14 -17.77
N ALA A 201 16.23 18.70 -17.45
CA ALA A 201 15.08 18.84 -18.35
C ALA A 201 14.88 20.28 -18.87
N GLY A 202 15.93 21.11 -18.85
CA GLY A 202 15.94 22.48 -19.37
C GLY A 202 16.90 22.63 -20.54
#